data_AF-A0A9D6M6R4-F1
#
_entry.id   AF-A0A9D6M6R4-F1
#
_cell.length_a   1.000
_cell.length_b   1.000
_cell.length_c   1.000
_cell.angle_alpha   90.00
_cell.angle_beta   90.00
_cell.angle_gamma   90.00
#
_symmetry.space_group_name_H-M   'P 1'
#
loop_
_entity.id
_entity.type
_entity.pdbx_description
1 polymer ?
#
loop_
_entity_poly.entity_id
_entity_poly.type
_entity_poly.pdbx_seq_one_letter_code
_entity_poly.pdbx_strand_id
1 'polypeptide(L)'
;MKNFVIYLFLALLFLVIDNTLLHLLFPPFLIPDVILIMVFYLGFNNRSASGALTAFSLGYLADVFSAGVVGTSSFTLVFVFAVTSLLAKLISLDNMLVKIGGAAFMSIVKGTLTYLILRFLNQGIPFYIIFPSAIFTGIASPFVFNLLKRVEMRTKGMGYSN
;
A
#
# COMPACT_ATOMS: atom_id res chain seq x y z
N MET A 1 -5.45 17.24 6.64
CA MET A 1 -4.35 16.79 7.54
C MET A 1 -4.72 15.57 8.39
N LYS A 2 -5.92 15.52 9.00
CA LYS A 2 -6.35 14.36 9.82
C LYS A 2 -6.16 12.99 9.14
N ASN A 3 -6.56 12.86 7.88
CA ASN A 3 -6.39 11.60 7.14
C ASN A 3 -4.90 11.22 6.96
N PHE A 4 -4.03 12.17 6.63
CA PHE A 4 -2.58 11.91 6.51
C PHE A 4 -2.01 11.30 7.79
N VAL A 5 -2.34 11.88 8.95
CA VAL A 5 -1.87 11.38 10.25
C VAL A 5 -2.40 9.99 10.56
N ILE A 6 -3.67 9.72 10.24
CA ILE A 6 -4.28 8.38 10.42
C ILE A 6 -3.56 7.34 9.56
N TYR A 7 -3.30 7.63 8.28
CA TYR A 7 -2.60 6.70 7.39
C TYR A 7 -1.16 6.46 7.88
N LEU A 8 -0.45 7.50 8.33
CA LEU A 8 0.88 7.34 8.93
C LEU A 8 0.85 6.45 10.17
N PHE A 9 -0.09 6.69 11.08
CA PHE A 9 -0.22 5.89 12.30
C PHE A 9 -0.54 4.42 11.99
N LEU A 10 -1.49 4.17 11.09
CA LEU A 10 -1.83 2.82 10.65
C LEU A 10 -0.66 2.11 9.97
N ALA A 11 0.09 2.82 9.12
CA ALA A 11 1.26 2.25 8.47
C ALA A 11 2.38 1.95 9.46
N LEU A 12 2.62 2.81 10.44
CA LEU A 12 3.61 2.58 11.49
C LEU A 12 3.23 1.36 12.34
N LEU A 13 1.97 1.25 12.76
CA LEU A 13 1.47 0.10 13.48
C LEU A 13 1.64 -1.19 12.67
N PHE A 14 1.27 -1.16 11.39
CA PHE A 14 1.43 -2.31 10.51
C PHE A 14 2.90 -2.69 10.30
N LEU A 15 3.78 -1.72 10.02
CA LEU A 15 5.21 -1.96 9.81
C LEU A 15 5.90 -2.56 11.03
N VAL A 16 5.50 -2.15 12.23
CA VAL A 16 6.01 -2.74 13.47
C VAL A 16 5.54 -4.20 13.58
N ILE A 17 4.27 -4.50 13.34
CA ILE A 17 3.75 -5.87 13.38
C ILE A 17 4.41 -6.73 12.30
N ASP A 18 4.61 -6.18 11.11
CA ASP A 18 5.20 -6.85 9.97
C ASP A 18 6.64 -7.27 10.26
N ASN A 19 7.51 -6.29 10.58
CA ASN A 19 8.94 -6.51 10.83
C ASN A 19 9.25 -7.26 12.14
N THR A 20 8.25 -7.54 13.00
CA THR A 20 8.45 -8.29 14.24
C THR A 20 7.73 -9.63 14.25
N LEU A 21 6.41 -9.62 14.08
CA LEU A 21 5.55 -10.78 14.29
C LEU A 21 5.38 -11.58 12.99
N LEU A 22 5.10 -10.91 11.87
CA LEU A 22 4.81 -11.61 10.61
C LEU A 22 6.07 -12.26 10.04
N HIS A 23 7.19 -11.54 10.05
CA HIS A 23 8.48 -12.09 9.63
C HIS A 23 9.01 -13.21 10.54
N LEU A 24 8.52 -13.34 11.78
CA LEU A 24 8.83 -14.45 12.66
C LEU A 24 7.97 -15.70 12.36
N LEU A 25 6.72 -15.52 11.95
CA LEU A 25 5.75 -16.60 11.76
C LEU A 25 5.64 -17.09 10.32
N PHE A 26 5.94 -16.24 9.34
CA PHE A 26 5.72 -16.52 7.93
C PHE A 26 6.94 -16.19 7.06
N PRO A 27 7.17 -16.94 5.98
CA PRO A 27 8.12 -16.56 4.95
C PRO A 27 7.75 -15.20 4.32
N PRO A 28 8.74 -14.37 3.91
CA PRO A 28 8.50 -13.05 3.35
C PRO A 28 7.56 -13.01 2.13
N PHE A 29 7.47 -14.10 1.36
CA PHE A 29 6.61 -14.19 0.18
C PHE A 29 5.13 -14.43 0.50
N LEU A 30 4.77 -14.76 1.74
CA LEU A 30 3.38 -14.90 2.18
C LEU A 30 2.84 -13.64 2.87
N ILE A 31 3.70 -12.66 3.11
CA ILE A 31 3.33 -11.42 3.81
C ILE A 31 2.66 -10.46 2.82
N PRO A 32 1.43 -10.00 3.09
CA PRO A 32 0.73 -9.06 2.21
C PRO A 32 1.29 -7.63 2.34
N ASP A 33 1.34 -6.92 1.22
CA ASP A 33 1.75 -5.51 1.18
C ASP A 33 0.60 -4.58 1.57
N VAL A 34 0.37 -4.43 2.87
CA VAL A 34 -0.72 -3.60 3.40
C VAL A 34 -0.52 -2.13 3.09
N ILE A 35 0.72 -1.65 2.98
CA ILE A 35 0.99 -0.26 2.61
C ILE A 35 0.53 0.00 1.18
N LEU A 36 0.81 -0.91 0.25
CA LEU A 36 0.27 -0.83 -1.10
C LEU A 36 -1.26 -0.83 -1.11
N ILE A 37 -1.90 -1.67 -0.30
CA ILE A 37 -3.37 -1.68 -0.20
C ILE A 37 -3.88 -0.32 0.29
N MET A 38 -3.25 0.27 1.30
CA MET A 38 -3.63 1.60 1.79
C MET A 38 -3.48 2.67 0.71
N VAL A 39 -2.38 2.66 -0.04
CA VAL A 39 -2.13 3.61 -1.13
C VAL A 39 -3.10 3.40 -2.30
N PHE A 40 -3.42 2.15 -2.63
CA PHE A 40 -4.42 1.81 -3.63
C PHE A 40 -5.79 2.39 -3.26
N TYR A 41 -6.24 2.16 -2.02
CA TYR A 41 -7.48 2.73 -1.51
C TYR A 41 -7.46 4.27 -1.54
N LEU A 42 -6.32 4.86 -1.15
CA LEU A 42 -6.13 6.31 -1.15
C LEU A 42 -6.25 6.90 -2.56
N GLY A 43 -5.68 6.26 -3.58
CA GLY A 43 -5.79 6.70 -4.98
C GLY A 43 -7.24 6.73 -5.48
N PHE A 44 -8.07 5.79 -5.04
CA PHE A 44 -9.49 5.81 -5.40
C PHE A 44 -10.29 6.91 -4.70
N ASN A 45 -10.00 7.15 -3.42
CA ASN A 45 -10.85 7.98 -2.54
C ASN A 45 -10.34 9.42 -2.31
N ASN A 46 -9.06 9.71 -2.53
CA ASN A 46 -8.47 11.04 -2.30
C ASN A 46 -7.42 11.42 -3.37
N ARG A 47 -7.92 11.80 -4.54
CA ARG A 47 -7.14 12.17 -5.74
C ARG A 47 -6.60 13.60 -5.64
N SER A 48 -5.77 13.88 -4.65
CA SER A 48 -5.20 15.21 -4.41
C SER A 48 -3.68 15.15 -4.24
N ALA A 49 -3.03 16.32 -4.32
CA ALA A 49 -1.60 16.44 -4.00
C ALA A 49 -1.29 15.92 -2.57
N SER A 50 -2.21 16.12 -1.62
CA SER A 50 -2.07 15.55 -0.28
C SER A 50 -2.09 14.02 -0.26
N GLY A 51 -2.84 13.38 -1.17
CA GLY A 51 -2.84 11.93 -1.34
C GLY A 51 -1.50 11.42 -1.86
N ALA A 52 -0.92 12.12 -2.84
CA ALA A 52 0.41 11.82 -3.36
C ALA A 52 1.49 11.96 -2.27
N LEU A 53 1.44 13.05 -1.49
CA LEU A 53 2.33 13.25 -0.34
C LEU A 53 2.18 12.13 0.70
N THR A 54 0.95 11.71 0.99
CA THR A 54 0.70 10.58 1.89
C THR A 54 1.34 9.30 1.35
N ALA A 55 1.13 8.96 0.07
CA ALA A 55 1.72 7.78 -0.56
C ALA A 55 3.26 7.82 -0.53
N PHE A 56 3.86 8.99 -0.79
CA PHE A 56 5.30 9.20 -0.65
C PHE A 56 5.77 8.96 0.78
N SER A 57 5.13 9.57 1.79
CA SER A 57 5.51 9.40 3.19
C SER A 57 5.34 7.96 3.68
N LEU A 58 4.30 7.25 3.23
CA LEU A 58 4.11 5.84 3.53
C LEU A 58 5.22 4.98 2.94
N GLY A 59 5.62 5.24 1.69
CA GLY A 59 6.75 4.55 1.08
C GLY A 59 8.08 4.90 1.74
N TYR A 60 8.27 6.15 2.16
CA TYR A 60 9.47 6.55 2.90
C TYR A 60 9.56 5.81 4.23
N LEU A 61 8.44 5.68 4.95
CA LEU A 61 8.39 4.90 6.18
C LEU A 61 8.71 3.42 5.93
N ALA A 62 8.15 2.82 4.87
CA ALA A 62 8.46 1.45 4.48
C ALA A 62 9.96 1.25 4.17
N ASP A 63 10.56 2.21 3.46
CA ASP A 63 11.97 2.20 3.13
C ASP A 63 12.85 2.22 4.40
N VAL A 64 12.53 3.08 5.37
CA VAL A 64 13.24 3.17 6.66
C VAL A 64 13.19 1.85 7.45
N PHE A 65 12.04 1.18 7.46
CA PHE A 65 11.87 -0.07 8.21
C PHE A 65 12.48 -1.29 7.51
N SER A 66 12.55 -1.30 6.17
CA SER A 66 13.05 -2.44 5.39
C SER A 66 14.57 -2.62 5.41
N ALA A 67 15.33 -1.69 5.99
CA ALA A 67 16.79 -1.60 5.90
C ALA A 67 17.35 -1.63 4.45
N GLY A 68 16.50 -1.35 3.45
CA GLY A 68 16.82 -1.37 2.03
C GLY A 68 17.28 -0.01 1.49
N VAL A 69 17.24 0.13 0.17
CA VAL A 69 17.58 1.39 -0.51
C VAL A 69 16.45 2.40 -0.31
N VAL A 70 16.74 3.46 0.44
CA VAL A 70 15.80 4.55 0.71
C VAL A 70 15.31 5.20 -0.58
N GLY A 71 14.00 5.39 -0.70
CA GLY A 71 13.35 6.00 -1.87
C GLY A 71 12.71 5.00 -2.84
N THR A 72 13.02 3.70 -2.72
CA THR A 72 12.50 2.67 -3.63
C THR A 72 10.98 2.47 -3.45
N SER A 73 10.53 2.25 -2.22
CA SER A 73 9.09 2.11 -1.91
C SER A 73 8.38 3.45 -2.06
N SER A 74 9.04 4.55 -1.69
CA SER A 74 8.52 5.91 -1.91
C SER A 74 8.15 6.16 -3.37
N PHE A 75 9.07 5.88 -4.30
CA PHE A 75 8.84 6.05 -5.73
C PHE A 75 7.74 5.11 -6.25
N THR A 76 7.83 3.82 -5.94
CA THR A 76 6.89 2.82 -6.46
C THR A 76 5.47 3.03 -5.93
N LEU A 77 5.29 3.46 -4.68
CA LEU A 77 3.97 3.73 -4.13
C LEU A 77 3.36 5.04 -4.65
N VAL A 78 4.17 6.08 -4.92
CA VAL A 78 3.67 7.27 -5.62
C VAL A 78 3.22 6.90 -7.04
N PHE A 79 3.96 6.04 -7.73
CA PHE A 79 3.54 5.50 -9.03
C PHE A 79 2.21 4.74 -8.92
N VAL A 80 2.06 3.85 -7.92
CA VAL A 80 0.81 3.13 -7.64
C VAL A 80 -0.34 4.11 -7.38
N PHE A 81 -0.13 5.13 -6.57
CA PHE A 81 -1.12 6.19 -6.29
C PHE A 81 -1.55 6.91 -7.58
N ALA A 82 -0.60 7.27 -8.44
CA ALA A 82 -0.89 7.96 -9.69
C ALA A 82 -1.75 7.10 -10.63
N VAL A 83 -1.35 5.84 -10.84
CA VAL A 83 -2.10 4.90 -11.70
C VAL A 83 -3.50 4.65 -11.14
N THR A 84 -3.62 4.37 -9.84
CA THR A 84 -4.92 4.11 -9.21
C THR A 84 -5.82 5.33 -9.19
N SER A 85 -5.27 6.54 -9.02
CA SER A 85 -6.03 7.80 -9.13
C SER A 85 -6.59 8.04 -10.53
N LEU A 86 -5.88 7.61 -11.57
CA LEU A 86 -6.36 7.66 -12.95
C LEU A 86 -7.44 6.59 -13.19
N LEU A 87 -7.20 5.35 -12.76
CA LEU A 87 -8.16 4.24 -12.88
C LEU A 87 -9.47 4.53 -12.17
N ALA A 88 -9.44 5.22 -11.04
CA ALA A 88 -10.63 5.57 -10.28
C ALA A 88 -11.60 6.52 -11.02
N LYS A 89 -11.18 7.11 -12.15
CA LYS A 89 -12.08 7.85 -13.05
C LYS A 89 -12.88 6.91 -13.97
N LEU A 90 -12.40 5.68 -14.17
CA LEU A 90 -12.94 4.70 -15.11
C LEU A 90 -13.70 3.58 -14.39
N ILE A 91 -13.26 3.20 -13.19
CA ILE A 91 -13.79 2.06 -12.44
C ILE A 91 -14.10 2.43 -10.99
N SER A 92 -15.12 1.76 -10.43
CA SER A 92 -15.52 1.92 -9.02
C SER A 92 -14.86 0.89 -8.12
N LEU A 93 -14.43 1.34 -6.93
CA LEU A 93 -13.78 0.47 -5.94
C LEU A 93 -14.74 -0.53 -5.28
N ASP A 94 -16.06 -0.39 -5.43
CA ASP A 94 -17.03 -1.26 -4.76
C ASP A 94 -17.02 -2.71 -5.28
N ASN A 95 -16.62 -2.93 -6.53
CA ASN A 95 -16.54 -4.25 -7.12
C ASN A 95 -15.42 -5.08 -6.47
N MET A 96 -15.77 -6.28 -5.99
CA MET A 96 -14.83 -7.19 -5.33
C MET A 96 -13.67 -7.61 -6.24
N LEU A 97 -13.90 -7.72 -7.56
CA LEU A 97 -12.85 -7.98 -8.55
C LEU A 97 -11.83 -6.84 -8.62
N VAL A 98 -12.27 -5.59 -8.53
CA VAL A 98 -11.38 -4.41 -8.52
C VAL A 98 -10.57 -4.39 -7.22
N LYS A 99 -11.20 -4.73 -6.09
CA LYS A 99 -10.51 -4.77 -4.80
C LYS A 99 -9.40 -5.81 -4.79
N ILE A 100 -9.74 -7.06 -5.09
CA ILE A 100 -8.79 -8.19 -5.02
C ILE A 100 -7.82 -8.13 -6.20
N GLY A 101 -8.36 -8.14 -7.42
CA GLY A 101 -7.58 -8.18 -8.65
C GLY A 101 -6.76 -6.91 -8.87
N GLY A 102 -7.32 -5.74 -8.57
CA GLY A 102 -6.59 -4.48 -8.68
C GLY A 102 -5.43 -4.37 -7.67
N ALA A 103 -5.64 -4.77 -6.42
CA ALA A 103 -4.57 -4.78 -5.42
C ALA A 103 -3.48 -5.79 -5.77
N ALA A 104 -3.85 -7.01 -6.17
CA ALA A 104 -2.89 -8.02 -6.62
C ALA A 104 -2.09 -7.54 -7.84
N PHE A 105 -2.76 -7.00 -8.86
CA PHE A 105 -2.10 -6.48 -10.06
C PHE A 105 -1.13 -5.33 -9.72
N MET A 106 -1.57 -4.36 -8.91
CA MET A 106 -0.68 -3.27 -8.50
C MET A 106 0.48 -3.76 -7.63
N SER A 107 0.30 -4.83 -6.87
CA SER A 107 1.41 -5.48 -6.13
C SER A 107 2.44 -6.08 -7.08
N ILE A 108 2.03 -6.71 -8.19
CA ILE A 108 2.96 -7.19 -9.22
C ILE A 108 3.70 -6.02 -9.85
N VAL A 109 2.99 -4.92 -10.18
CA VAL A 109 3.60 -3.71 -10.76
C VAL A 109 4.62 -3.12 -9.80
N LYS A 110 4.26 -2.91 -8.52
CA LYS A 110 5.17 -2.42 -7.49
C LYS A 110 6.39 -3.33 -7.35
N GLY A 111 6.18 -4.63 -7.15
CA GLY A 111 7.26 -5.60 -6.99
C GLY A 111 8.20 -5.66 -8.20
N THR A 112 7.65 -5.57 -9.41
CA THR A 112 8.45 -5.53 -10.66
C THR A 112 9.28 -4.25 -10.74
N LEU A 113 8.69 -3.09 -10.43
CA LEU A 113 9.44 -1.83 -10.40
C LEU A 113 10.55 -1.84 -9.34
N THR A 114 10.24 -2.32 -8.13
CA THR A 114 11.23 -2.51 -7.06
C THR A 114 12.35 -3.44 -7.51
N TYR A 115 12.03 -4.56 -8.17
CA TYR A 115 13.01 -5.48 -8.75
C TYR A 115 13.92 -4.79 -9.77
N LEU A 116 13.36 -4.03 -10.71
CA LEU A 116 14.15 -3.32 -11.72
C LEU A 116 15.08 -2.27 -11.09
N ILE A 117 14.59 -1.51 -10.12
CA ILE A 117 15.38 -0.50 -9.41
C ILE A 117 16.53 -1.15 -8.66
N LEU A 118 16.26 -2.19 -7.87
CA LEU A 118 17.29 -2.88 -7.10
C LEU A 118 18.30 -3.59 -8.00
N ARG A 119 17.84 -4.19 -9.10
CA ARG A 119 18.72 -4.81 -10.10
C ARG A 119 19.64 -3.78 -10.75
N PHE A 120 19.14 -2.58 -11.06
CA PHE A 120 19.94 -1.48 -11.59
C PHE A 120 21.02 -1.03 -10.59
N LEU A 121 20.74 -1.11 -9.30
CA LEU A 121 21.68 -0.82 -8.21
C LEU A 121 22.57 -2.01 -7.84
N ASN A 122 22.61 -3.06 -8.66
CA ASN A 122 23.34 -4.32 -8.42
C ASN A 122 22.97 -5.03 -7.10
N GLN A 123 21.76 -4.80 -6.59
CA GLN A 123 21.20 -5.53 -5.45
C GLN A 123 20.40 -6.74 -5.94
N GLY A 124 20.71 -7.91 -5.41
CA GLY A 124 20.06 -9.16 -5.79
C GLY A 124 18.81 -9.42 -4.95
N ILE A 125 17.62 -9.33 -5.56
CA ILE A 125 16.38 -9.81 -4.95
C ILE A 125 15.72 -10.91 -5.80
N PRO A 126 15.16 -11.96 -5.18
CA PRO A 126 14.56 -13.05 -5.93
C PRO A 126 13.22 -12.64 -6.55
N PHE A 127 13.14 -12.70 -7.89
CA PHE A 127 11.95 -12.31 -8.65
C PHE A 127 10.71 -13.17 -8.34
N TYR A 128 10.91 -14.44 -7.98
CA TYR A 128 9.82 -15.39 -7.71
C TYR A 128 8.96 -15.02 -6.48
N ILE A 129 9.41 -14.09 -5.62
CA ILE A 129 8.65 -13.61 -4.46
C ILE A 129 7.45 -12.73 -4.86
N ILE A 130 7.49 -12.10 -6.04
CA ILE A 130 6.51 -11.09 -6.46
C ILE A 130 5.11 -11.70 -6.64
N PHE A 131 5.00 -12.89 -7.23
CA PHE A 131 3.71 -13.50 -7.52
C PHE A 131 2.99 -13.99 -6.26
N PRO A 132 3.63 -14.75 -5.34
CA PRO A 132 3.01 -15.11 -4.07
C PRO A 132 2.57 -13.89 -3.28
N SER A 133 3.44 -12.89 -3.10
CA SER A 133 3.10 -11.70 -2.31
C SER A 133 1.92 -10.93 -2.91
N ALA A 134 1.82 -10.87 -4.24
CA ALA A 134 0.67 -10.27 -4.93
C ALA A 134 -0.65 -11.01 -4.66
N ILE A 135 -0.64 -12.35 -4.64
CA ILE A 135 -1.82 -13.16 -4.30
C ILE A 135 -2.27 -12.86 -2.87
N PHE A 136 -1.35 -12.90 -1.90
CA PHE A 136 -1.66 -12.62 -0.50
C PHE A 136 -2.13 -11.17 -0.30
N THR A 137 -1.53 -10.22 -1.00
CA THR A 137 -1.96 -8.82 -1.01
C THR A 137 -3.37 -8.67 -1.56
N GLY A 138 -3.69 -9.35 -2.67
CA GLY A 138 -5.05 -9.39 -3.22
C GLY A 138 -6.06 -9.97 -2.24
N ILE A 139 -5.74 -11.08 -1.58
CA ILE A 139 -6.62 -11.74 -0.60
C ILE A 139 -6.83 -10.86 0.64
N ALA A 140 -5.78 -10.19 1.12
CA ALA A 140 -5.85 -9.30 2.28
C ALA A 140 -6.57 -7.98 1.98
N SER A 141 -6.64 -7.57 0.71
CA SER A 141 -7.13 -6.24 0.33
C SER A 141 -8.55 -5.90 0.79
N PRO A 142 -9.56 -6.79 0.68
CA PRO A 142 -10.92 -6.46 1.08
C PRO A 142 -11.02 -6.21 2.59
N PHE A 143 -10.24 -6.93 3.39
CA PHE A 143 -10.19 -6.76 4.84
C PHE A 143 -9.64 -5.37 5.21
N VAL A 144 -8.50 -5.00 4.63
CA VAL A 144 -7.87 -3.69 4.86
C VAL A 144 -8.76 -2.56 4.32
N PHE A 145 -9.37 -2.70 3.14
CA PHE A 145 -10.32 -1.70 2.62
C PHE A 145 -11.52 -1.51 3.53
N ASN A 146 -12.07 -2.59 4.09
CA ASN A 146 -13.19 -2.49 5.04
C ASN A 146 -12.76 -1.79 6.34
N LEU A 147 -11.54 -2.05 6.83
CA LEU A 147 -10.98 -1.35 7.97
C LEU A 147 -10.83 0.15 7.69
N LEU A 148 -10.22 0.53 6.57
CA LEU A 148 -10.03 1.92 6.15
C LEU A 148 -11.38 2.64 5.99
N LYS A 149 -12.34 2.02 5.31
CA LYS A 149 -13.70 2.57 5.15
C LYS A 149 -14.35 2.83 6.52
N ARG A 150 -14.23 1.91 7.48
CA ARG A 150 -14.76 2.11 8.85
C ARG A 150 -14.08 3.28 9.58
N VAL A 151 -12.76 3.38 9.49
CA VAL A 151 -12.00 4.46 10.14
C VAL A 151 -12.36 5.82 9.55
N GLU A 152 -12.51 5.91 8.22
CA GLU A 152 -12.91 7.14 7.54
C GLU A 152 -14.35 7.54 7.86
N MET A 153 -15.30 6.59 7.89
CA MET A 153 -16.69 6.86 8.27
C MET A 153 -16.78 7.42 9.70
N ARG A 154 -16.06 6.83 10.67
CA ARG A 154 -16.00 7.35 12.05
C ARG A 154 -15.39 8.74 12.12
N THR A 155 -14.34 8.97 11.34
CA THR A 155 -13.63 10.26 11.29
C THR A 155 -14.51 11.38 10.72
N LYS A 156 -15.32 11.07 9.70
CA LYS A 156 -16.30 12.01 9.11
C LYS A 156 -17.52 12.22 10.01
N GLY A 157 -18.03 11.16 10.64
CA GLY A 157 -19.19 11.24 11.54
C GLY A 157 -18.96 12.11 12.79
N MET A 158 -17.73 12.16 13.31
CA MET A 158 -17.36 13.09 14.40
C MET A 158 -17.32 14.58 13.97
N GLY A 159 -17.34 14.88 12.67
CA GLY A 159 -17.26 16.25 12.15
C GLY A 159 -18.61 16.98 12.05
N TYR A 160 -19.73 16.32 12.35
CA TYR A 160 -21.10 16.85 12.20
C TYR A 160 -21.80 17.07 13.57
N SER A 161 -21.04 17.04 14.66
CA SER A 161 -21.55 17.22 16.03
C SER A 161 -21.10 18.55 16.67
N ASN A 162 -20.88 19.59 15.86
CA ASN A 162 -20.62 20.95 16.33
C ASN A 162 -21.60 21.91 15.68
#